data_AF-A0A2G2LA74-F1
#
_entry.id   AF-A0A2G2LA74-F1
#
_cell.length_a   1.000
_cell.length_b   1.000
_cell.length_c   1.000
_cell.angle_alpha   90.00
_cell.angle_beta   90.00
_cell.angle_gamma   90.00
#
_symmetry.space_group_name_H-M   'P 1'
#
loop_
_entity.id
_entity.type
_entity.pdbx_description
1 polymer ?
#
loop_
_entity_poly.entity_id
_entity_poly.type
_entity_poly.pdbx_seq_one_letter_code
_entity_poly.pdbx_strand_id
1 'polypeptide(L)'
;MLCTLSKLKFLSLLIVVVVVVISAHLNAKTVSSLRLENKKIGIYYYSDQVIANDTATGNQQYFSNLPSELKNQLSELNPDLLVNVYNLNNKLPFEIDNYLRLNKDFAITIGKNVMLQILASRTDIPVFSLNTPRVTLDRMRKIYSDLGFQLSGIYREQPLSHQLALAEAIKPENKNIYLLLGMLSRYHIEQYKTEVARQDFSIHFKILQNQDSPVAYFNSLSPQDGFLTLLDNPQQFTRQKIELLLPCSFQSNIPMIGNRKLHGEIGALASVYSSESELISESIKVINQYFASGKYKEPDYLEKFSVFINQQIAQNFNYKNLDENQLELLVDAKINQLNKKPVKEVRQIN
;
A
#
# COMPACT_ATOMS: atom_id res chain seq x y z
N MET A 1 -8.27 11.17 57.65
CA MET A 1 -8.50 12.46 56.94
C MET A 1 -7.46 12.77 55.86
N LEU A 2 -6.19 12.32 55.95
CA LEU A 2 -5.17 12.60 54.91
C LEU A 2 -5.34 11.84 53.57
N CYS A 3 -5.98 10.67 53.56
CA CYS A 3 -6.09 9.83 52.35
C CYS A 3 -7.14 10.35 51.33
N THR A 4 -8.13 11.12 51.78
CA THR A 4 -9.17 11.72 50.92
C THR A 4 -8.67 12.99 50.21
N LEU A 5 -7.78 13.76 50.84
CA LEU A 5 -7.16 14.95 50.22
C LEU A 5 -6.21 14.61 49.05
N SER A 6 -5.53 13.46 49.11
CA SER A 6 -4.66 12.98 48.03
C SER A 6 -5.46 12.59 46.77
N LYS A 7 -6.58 11.87 46.96
CA LYS A 7 -7.48 11.48 45.86
C LYS A 7 -8.13 12.69 45.18
N LEU A 8 -8.47 13.72 45.94
CA LEU A 8 -9.07 14.94 45.40
C LEU A 8 -8.08 15.74 44.52
N LYS A 9 -6.82 15.83 44.94
CA LYS A 9 -5.75 16.46 44.14
C LYS A 9 -5.42 15.68 42.87
N PHE A 10 -5.48 14.34 42.92
CA PHE A 10 -5.26 13.50 41.75
C PHE A 10 -6.40 13.65 40.73
N LEU A 11 -7.65 13.71 41.21
CA LEU A 11 -8.82 13.93 40.37
C LEU A 11 -8.80 15.31 39.70
N SER A 12 -8.39 16.36 40.43
CA SER A 12 -8.23 17.70 39.84
C SER A 12 -7.14 17.75 38.77
N LEU A 13 -6.03 17.03 38.98
CA LEU A 13 -4.94 16.97 38.00
C LEU A 13 -5.38 16.23 36.73
N LEU A 14 -6.14 15.14 36.88
CA LEU A 14 -6.69 14.39 35.75
C LEU A 14 -7.66 15.24 34.92
N ILE A 15 -8.54 16.00 35.59
CA ILE A 15 -9.48 16.91 34.91
C ILE A 15 -8.72 18.01 34.15
N VAL A 16 -7.69 18.61 34.75
CA VAL A 16 -6.88 19.64 34.08
C VAL A 16 -6.18 19.06 32.84
N VAL A 17 -5.60 17.86 32.93
CA VAL A 17 -4.97 17.19 31.77
C VAL A 17 -6.00 16.91 30.67
N VAL A 18 -7.17 16.38 31.03
CA VAL A 18 -8.25 16.10 30.06
C VAL A 18 -8.72 17.40 29.39
N VAL A 19 -8.94 18.47 30.15
CA VAL A 19 -9.33 19.77 29.61
C VAL A 19 -8.26 20.35 28.69
N VAL A 20 -6.98 20.28 29.07
CA VAL A 20 -5.86 20.75 28.23
C VAL A 20 -5.77 19.96 26.93
N VAL A 21 -5.94 18.63 26.98
CA VAL A 21 -5.94 17.76 25.79
C VAL A 21 -7.13 18.07 24.88
N ILE A 22 -8.33 18.25 25.44
CA ILE A 22 -9.53 18.61 24.69
C ILE A 22 -9.36 20.01 24.07
N SER A 23 -8.89 21.01 24.83
CA SER A 23 -8.63 22.35 24.32
C SER A 23 -7.57 22.34 23.22
N ALA A 24 -6.48 21.58 23.37
CA ALA A 24 -5.46 21.44 22.34
C ALA A 24 -6.00 20.76 21.07
N HIS A 25 -6.84 19.74 21.22
CA HIS A 25 -7.49 19.05 20.10
C HIS A 25 -8.49 19.96 19.36
N LEU A 26 -9.28 20.74 20.12
CA LEU A 26 -10.19 21.74 19.56
C LEU A 26 -9.42 22.85 18.83
N ASN A 27 -8.35 23.38 19.43
CA ASN A 27 -7.53 24.42 18.80
C ASN A 27 -6.82 23.90 17.54
N ALA A 28 -6.32 22.66 17.56
CA ALA A 28 -5.73 22.03 16.38
C ALA A 28 -6.75 21.87 15.26
N LYS A 29 -7.98 21.44 15.58
CA LYS A 29 -9.09 21.30 14.63
C LYS A 29 -9.50 22.66 14.05
N THR A 30 -9.58 23.71 14.88
CA THR A 30 -9.91 25.08 14.46
C THR A 30 -8.80 25.70 13.60
N VAL A 31 -7.54 25.48 13.93
CA VAL A 31 -6.41 25.97 13.12
C VAL A 31 -6.28 25.20 11.79
N SER A 32 -6.57 23.90 11.78
CA SER A 32 -6.62 23.13 10.53
C SER A 32 -7.79 23.56 9.64
N SER A 33 -8.98 23.81 10.21
CA SER A 33 -10.14 24.25 9.43
C SER A 33 -9.90 25.63 8.80
N LEU A 34 -9.31 26.57 9.54
CA LEU A 34 -8.94 27.90 9.03
C LEU A 34 -7.90 27.87 7.88
N ARG A 35 -7.08 26.81 7.78
CA ARG A 35 -6.09 26.66 6.69
C ARG A 35 -6.65 25.95 5.44
N LEU A 36 -7.79 25.27 5.59
CA LEU A 36 -8.48 24.53 4.53
C LEU A 36 -9.56 25.36 3.82
N GLU A 37 -9.99 26.48 4.40
CA GLU A 37 -11.00 27.37 3.82
C GLU A 37 -10.63 27.79 2.39
N ASN A 38 -11.55 27.55 1.46
CA ASN A 38 -11.45 27.93 0.03
C ASN A 38 -10.30 27.27 -0.74
N LYS A 39 -9.67 26.23 -0.19
CA LYS A 39 -8.69 25.41 -0.91
C LYS A 39 -9.37 24.57 -1.99
N LYS A 40 -8.71 24.41 -3.13
CA LYS A 40 -9.22 23.65 -4.29
C LYS A 40 -8.38 22.41 -4.55
N ILE A 41 -9.00 21.24 -4.37
CA ILE A 41 -8.39 19.94 -4.61
C ILE A 41 -8.96 19.33 -5.90
N GLY A 42 -8.07 18.83 -6.76
CA GLY A 42 -8.45 18.00 -7.90
C GLY A 42 -8.16 16.53 -7.63
N ILE A 43 -9.16 15.66 -7.75
CA ILE A 43 -9.01 14.20 -7.79
C ILE A 43 -9.04 13.77 -9.26
N TYR A 44 -7.95 13.17 -9.73
CA TYR A 44 -7.75 12.76 -11.11
C TYR A 44 -7.73 11.24 -11.22
N TYR A 45 -8.44 10.68 -12.19
CA TYR A 45 -8.50 9.24 -12.41
C TYR A 45 -8.78 8.88 -13.89
N TYR A 46 -8.58 7.63 -14.26
CA TYR A 46 -9.09 7.03 -15.51
C TYR A 46 -10.19 6.02 -15.17
N SER A 47 -11.31 5.98 -15.88
CA SER A 47 -12.39 5.02 -15.57
C SER A 47 -11.98 3.56 -15.74
N ASP A 48 -11.01 3.28 -16.61
CA ASP A 48 -10.59 1.91 -16.92
C ASP A 48 -9.47 1.42 -15.96
N GLN A 49 -9.00 2.31 -15.06
CA GLN A 49 -7.96 1.98 -14.06
C GLN A 49 -8.52 1.78 -12.66
N VAL A 50 -9.83 1.92 -12.55
CA VAL A 50 -10.61 1.69 -11.36
C VAL A 50 -10.96 0.19 -11.38
N ILE A 51 -10.04 -0.58 -10.78
CA ILE A 51 -9.92 -2.05 -10.74
C ILE A 51 -9.35 -2.66 -12.04
N ALA A 52 -8.27 -3.41 -11.84
CA ALA A 52 -7.48 -4.03 -12.89
C ALA A 52 -8.34 -4.95 -13.77
N ASN A 53 -8.35 -4.68 -15.08
CA ASN A 53 -8.66 -5.60 -16.18
C ASN A 53 -9.30 -6.94 -15.74
N ASP A 54 -10.59 -6.89 -15.45
CA ASP A 54 -11.44 -8.07 -15.36
C ASP A 54 -12.14 -8.25 -16.70
N THR A 55 -11.52 -9.06 -17.56
CA THR A 55 -12.18 -9.63 -18.74
C THR A 55 -11.89 -11.13 -18.78
N ALA A 56 -12.31 -11.86 -17.75
CA ALA A 56 -12.38 -13.33 -17.84
C ALA A 56 -13.37 -13.98 -16.86
N THR A 57 -13.77 -13.31 -15.78
CA THR A 57 -14.88 -13.80 -14.93
C THR A 57 -16.10 -12.97 -15.21
N GLY A 58 -17.12 -13.57 -15.84
CA GLY A 58 -18.40 -12.92 -16.19
C GLY A 58 -19.27 -12.56 -14.99
N ASN A 59 -18.70 -11.96 -13.94
CA ASN A 59 -19.43 -11.46 -12.78
C ASN A 59 -18.85 -10.10 -12.35
N GLN A 60 -19.58 -9.05 -12.72
CA GLN A 60 -19.52 -7.66 -12.25
C GLN A 60 -18.19 -6.92 -12.47
N GLN A 61 -18.20 -5.99 -13.43
CA GLN A 61 -17.26 -4.86 -13.47
C GLN A 61 -17.31 -4.14 -12.12
N TYR A 62 -16.36 -4.42 -11.23
CA TYR A 62 -16.19 -3.61 -10.04
C TYR A 62 -15.59 -2.27 -10.47
N PHE A 63 -16.44 -1.28 -10.73
CA PHE A 63 -15.97 0.11 -10.73
C PHE A 63 -15.74 0.48 -9.26
N SER A 64 -14.49 0.55 -8.84
CA SER A 64 -14.12 1.21 -7.59
C SER A 64 -14.73 2.62 -7.51
N ASN A 65 -15.58 2.82 -6.53
CA ASN A 65 -16.21 4.11 -6.25
C ASN A 65 -15.24 5.09 -5.57
N LEU A 66 -13.95 4.73 -5.47
CA LEU A 66 -12.90 5.46 -4.77
C LEU A 66 -12.88 6.97 -5.06
N PRO A 67 -12.92 7.48 -6.32
CA PRO A 67 -12.89 8.93 -6.54
C PRO A 67 -14.10 9.65 -5.93
N SER A 68 -15.30 9.08 -6.07
CA SER A 68 -16.54 9.66 -5.58
C SER A 68 -16.64 9.56 -4.06
N GLU A 69 -16.29 8.42 -3.48
CA GLU A 69 -16.32 8.21 -2.04
C GLU A 69 -15.28 9.08 -1.33
N LEU A 70 -14.06 9.18 -1.87
CA LEU A 70 -13.05 10.08 -1.34
C LEU A 70 -13.50 11.55 -1.39
N LYS A 71 -14.14 11.97 -2.50
CA LYS A 71 -14.74 13.30 -2.59
C LYS A 71 -15.78 13.52 -1.48
N ASN A 72 -16.74 12.60 -1.34
CA ASN A 72 -17.82 12.73 -0.38
C ASN A 72 -17.28 12.85 1.04
N GLN A 73 -16.39 11.94 1.47
CA GLN A 73 -15.83 11.98 2.81
C GLN A 73 -14.94 13.20 3.07
N LEU A 74 -14.17 13.68 2.06
CA LEU A 74 -13.38 14.91 2.20
C LEU A 74 -14.28 16.15 2.37
N SER A 75 -15.35 16.25 1.58
CA SER A 75 -16.31 17.35 1.66
C SER A 75 -17.16 17.32 2.93
N GLU A 76 -17.52 16.14 3.43
CA GLU A 76 -18.23 15.99 4.71
C GLU A 76 -17.38 16.43 5.89
N LEU A 77 -16.09 16.07 5.90
CA LEU A 77 -15.17 16.43 6.99
C LEU A 77 -14.68 17.88 6.90
N ASN A 78 -14.62 18.44 5.70
CA ASN A 78 -14.14 19.80 5.45
C ASN A 78 -15.11 20.54 4.49
N PRO A 79 -16.22 21.10 5.00
CA PRO A 79 -17.25 21.72 4.15
C PRO A 79 -16.76 22.89 3.28
N ASP A 80 -15.73 23.61 3.73
CA ASP A 80 -15.15 24.76 3.01
C ASP A 80 -14.10 24.36 1.96
N LEU A 81 -13.81 23.06 1.84
CA LEU A 81 -12.88 22.50 0.87
C LEU A 81 -13.59 22.22 -0.45
N LEU A 82 -13.10 22.83 -1.53
CA LEU A 82 -13.65 22.60 -2.87
C LEU A 82 -12.95 21.39 -3.51
N VAL A 83 -13.64 20.25 -3.50
CA VAL A 83 -13.12 18.99 -4.06
C VAL A 83 -13.78 18.71 -5.41
N ASN A 84 -12.98 18.71 -6.47
CA ASN A 84 -13.42 18.40 -7.83
C ASN A 84 -12.86 17.06 -8.29
N VAL A 85 -13.64 16.30 -9.06
CA VAL A 85 -13.25 14.98 -9.58
C VAL A 85 -13.20 15.05 -11.11
N TYR A 86 -12.08 14.62 -11.70
CA TYR A 86 -11.81 14.69 -13.12
C TYR A 86 -11.44 13.31 -13.67
N ASN A 87 -12.26 12.82 -14.59
CA ASN A 87 -11.92 11.68 -15.42
C ASN A 87 -11.03 12.16 -16.58
N LEU A 88 -9.84 11.58 -16.68
CA LEU A 88 -8.85 11.93 -17.69
C LEU A 88 -8.99 11.11 -18.99
N ASN A 89 -9.94 10.16 -19.06
CA ASN A 89 -10.17 9.35 -20.26
C ASN A 89 -10.35 10.26 -21.49
N ASN A 90 -9.54 10.00 -22.54
CA ASN A 90 -9.56 10.73 -23.81
C ASN A 90 -9.29 12.25 -23.68
N LYS A 91 -8.71 12.72 -22.58
CA LYS A 91 -8.37 14.13 -22.38
C LYS A 91 -7.05 14.51 -23.02
N LEU A 92 -7.05 15.62 -23.75
CA LEU A 92 -5.85 16.20 -24.34
C LEU A 92 -5.02 16.93 -23.27
N PRO A 93 -3.70 17.06 -23.43
CA PRO A 93 -2.83 17.70 -22.43
C PRO A 93 -3.30 19.09 -21.98
N PHE A 94 -3.77 19.94 -22.89
CA PHE A 94 -4.24 21.29 -22.53
C PHE A 94 -5.53 21.27 -21.68
N GLU A 95 -6.40 20.26 -21.84
CA GLU A 95 -7.59 20.10 -20.98
C GLU A 95 -7.17 19.75 -19.56
N ILE A 96 -6.16 18.89 -19.42
CA ILE A 96 -5.60 18.47 -18.14
C ILE A 96 -4.95 19.67 -17.44
N ASP A 97 -4.17 20.46 -18.17
CA ASP A 97 -3.56 21.69 -17.64
C ASP A 97 -4.63 22.69 -17.17
N ASN A 98 -5.75 22.81 -17.89
CA ASN A 98 -6.88 23.63 -17.45
C ASN A 98 -7.50 23.10 -16.14
N TYR A 99 -7.67 21.78 -16.00
CA TYR A 99 -8.15 21.20 -14.74
C TYR A 99 -7.19 21.45 -13.59
N LEU A 100 -5.87 21.38 -13.81
CA LEU A 100 -4.87 21.70 -12.79
C LEU A 100 -4.93 23.17 -12.38
N ARG A 101 -5.06 24.10 -13.34
CA ARG A 101 -5.23 25.54 -13.06
C ARG A 101 -6.46 25.84 -12.21
N LEU A 102 -7.55 25.10 -12.41
CA LEU A 102 -8.77 25.23 -11.61
C LEU A 102 -8.60 24.72 -10.17
N ASN A 103 -7.64 23.82 -9.91
CA ASN A 103 -7.44 23.12 -8.65
C ASN A 103 -5.99 23.25 -8.16
N LYS A 104 -5.56 24.48 -7.96
CA LYS A 104 -4.16 24.86 -7.76
C LYS A 104 -3.57 24.55 -6.37
N ASP A 105 -4.36 24.05 -5.42
CA ASP A 105 -3.87 23.86 -4.05
C ASP A 105 -3.37 22.43 -3.80
N PHE A 106 -3.96 21.42 -4.46
CA PHE A 106 -3.58 20.02 -4.26
C PHE A 106 -4.14 19.11 -5.35
N ALA A 107 -3.33 18.16 -5.82
CA ALA A 107 -3.74 17.14 -6.78
C ALA A 107 -3.67 15.75 -6.15
N ILE A 108 -4.77 15.01 -6.24
CA ILE A 108 -4.84 13.58 -5.87
C ILE A 108 -4.91 12.78 -7.15
N THR A 109 -3.96 11.88 -7.37
CA THR A 109 -3.93 11.03 -8.57
C THR A 109 -4.23 9.59 -8.20
N ILE A 110 -5.20 8.96 -8.85
CA ILE A 110 -5.55 7.56 -8.63
C ILE A 110 -4.97 6.72 -9.76
N GLY A 111 -3.93 5.97 -9.45
CA GLY A 111 -3.27 5.05 -10.37
C GLY A 111 -2.01 5.63 -11.03
N LYS A 112 -1.12 4.70 -11.38
CA LYS A 112 0.21 4.99 -11.96
C LYS A 112 0.15 5.89 -13.19
N ASN A 113 -0.72 5.59 -14.15
CA ASN A 113 -0.71 6.32 -15.43
C ASN A 113 -1.25 7.74 -15.26
N VAL A 114 -2.23 7.91 -14.37
CA VAL A 114 -2.76 9.24 -14.02
C VAL A 114 -1.69 10.09 -13.36
N MET A 115 -0.97 9.51 -12.38
CA MET A 115 0.16 10.18 -11.75
C MET A 115 1.19 10.63 -12.78
N LEU A 116 1.60 9.75 -13.70
CA LEU A 116 2.55 10.10 -14.77
C LEU A 116 2.03 11.22 -15.67
N GLN A 117 0.73 11.21 -15.99
CA GLN A 117 0.11 12.23 -16.82
C GLN A 117 0.08 13.61 -16.13
N ILE A 118 -0.30 13.66 -14.85
CA ILE A 118 -0.31 14.92 -14.07
C ILE A 118 1.11 15.45 -13.89
N LEU A 119 2.08 14.59 -13.61
CA LEU A 119 3.49 14.96 -13.49
C LEU A 119 4.07 15.47 -14.83
N ALA A 120 3.58 14.98 -15.97
CA ALA A 120 4.03 15.46 -17.28
C ALA A 120 3.66 16.93 -17.55
N SER A 121 2.61 17.45 -16.91
CA SER A 121 2.22 18.87 -16.95
C SER A 121 3.21 19.80 -16.23
N ARG A 122 4.17 19.25 -15.46
CA ARG A 122 5.20 20.01 -14.72
C ARG A 122 4.62 21.13 -13.85
N THR A 123 3.48 20.84 -13.23
CA THR A 123 2.82 21.77 -12.31
C THR A 123 3.54 21.80 -10.95
N ASP A 124 3.58 22.96 -10.32
CA ASP A 124 4.05 23.19 -8.96
C ASP A 124 3.02 22.76 -7.89
N ILE A 125 1.83 22.32 -8.31
CA ILE A 125 0.80 21.79 -7.41
C ILE A 125 1.33 20.52 -6.72
N PRO A 126 1.21 20.41 -5.39
CA PRO A 126 1.56 19.19 -4.66
C PRO A 126 0.71 17.99 -5.13
N VAL A 127 1.35 16.86 -5.44
CA VAL A 127 0.71 15.66 -6.01
C VAL A 127 0.74 14.48 -5.04
N PHE A 128 -0.43 14.05 -4.57
CA PHE A 128 -0.59 12.89 -3.70
C PHE A 128 -1.15 11.70 -4.48
N SER A 129 -0.35 10.64 -4.59
CA SER A 129 -0.63 9.51 -5.44
C SER A 129 -1.20 8.33 -4.68
N LEU A 130 -2.34 7.80 -5.12
CA LEU A 130 -2.99 6.61 -4.59
C LEU A 130 -2.94 5.48 -5.63
N ASN A 131 -3.01 4.22 -5.19
CA ASN A 131 -3.03 3.06 -6.08
C ASN A 131 -1.84 3.03 -7.08
N THR A 132 -0.69 3.55 -6.66
CA THR A 132 0.54 3.55 -7.46
C THR A 132 1.56 2.56 -6.89
N PRO A 133 2.19 1.71 -7.73
CA PRO A 133 3.25 0.81 -7.30
C PRO A 133 4.40 1.56 -6.65
N ARG A 134 4.96 1.03 -5.55
CA ARG A 134 6.12 1.62 -4.87
C ARG A 134 7.28 1.86 -5.82
N VAL A 135 7.60 0.87 -6.65
CA VAL A 135 8.70 0.96 -7.62
C VAL A 135 8.56 2.13 -8.59
N THR A 136 7.33 2.57 -8.87
CA THR A 136 7.08 3.72 -9.74
C THR A 136 7.05 5.02 -8.94
N LEU A 137 6.38 5.03 -7.78
CA LEU A 137 6.26 6.23 -6.96
C LEU A 137 7.60 6.69 -6.41
N ASP A 138 8.43 5.79 -5.87
CA ASP A 138 9.77 6.13 -5.34
C ASP A 138 10.66 6.74 -6.43
N ARG A 139 10.61 6.14 -7.63
CA ARG A 139 11.39 6.61 -8.78
C ARG A 139 10.92 7.98 -9.24
N MET A 140 9.61 8.18 -9.40
CA MET A 140 9.07 9.46 -9.85
C MET A 140 9.31 10.53 -8.80
N ARG A 141 9.17 10.21 -7.51
CA ARG A 141 9.40 11.16 -6.43
C ARG A 141 10.82 11.68 -6.47
N LYS A 142 11.81 10.79 -6.60
CA LYS A 142 13.22 11.19 -6.74
C LYS A 142 13.43 12.14 -7.91
N ILE A 143 12.91 11.80 -9.09
CA ILE A 143 13.10 12.63 -10.31
C ILE A 143 12.45 14.01 -10.13
N TYR A 144 11.23 14.04 -9.59
CA TYR A 144 10.44 15.27 -9.49
C TYR A 144 10.83 16.14 -8.28
N SER A 145 11.33 15.54 -7.19
CA SER A 145 11.89 16.31 -6.07
C SER A 145 13.14 17.08 -6.48
N ASP A 146 13.99 16.49 -7.32
CA ASP A 146 15.19 17.16 -7.86
C ASP A 146 14.82 18.38 -8.74
N LEU A 147 13.60 18.40 -9.29
CA LEU A 147 13.04 19.51 -10.06
C LEU A 147 12.24 20.51 -9.20
N GLY A 148 12.18 20.31 -7.88
CA GLY A 148 11.44 21.18 -6.95
C GLY A 148 9.94 20.88 -6.83
N PHE A 149 9.44 19.78 -7.41
CA PHE A 149 8.04 19.38 -7.31
C PHE A 149 7.79 18.49 -6.09
N GLN A 150 6.62 18.64 -5.48
CA GLN A 150 6.22 17.83 -4.32
C GLN A 150 5.39 16.62 -4.77
N LEU A 151 5.93 15.41 -4.57
CA LEU A 151 5.25 14.15 -4.86
C LEU A 151 5.29 13.22 -3.63
N SER A 152 4.13 12.73 -3.23
CA SER A 152 3.94 11.78 -2.14
C SER A 152 2.83 10.80 -2.52
N GLY A 153 2.48 9.88 -1.63
CA GLY A 153 1.37 8.98 -1.85
C GLY A 153 1.29 7.84 -0.85
N ILE A 154 0.35 6.95 -1.14
CA ILE A 154 0.19 5.68 -0.47
C ILE A 154 0.43 4.59 -1.52
N TYR A 155 1.34 3.66 -1.21
CA TYR A 155 1.63 2.55 -2.13
C TYR A 155 0.40 1.66 -2.31
N ARG A 156 0.26 1.08 -3.51
CA ARG A 156 -0.87 0.23 -3.86
C ARG A 156 -0.87 -1.12 -3.13
N GLU A 157 0.32 -1.67 -2.95
CA GLU A 157 0.58 -2.98 -2.39
C GLU A 157 0.93 -2.90 -0.90
N GLN A 158 0.77 -4.01 -0.18
CA GLN A 158 1.30 -4.18 1.18
C GLN A 158 2.83 -4.49 1.15
N PRO A 159 3.59 -4.19 2.22
CA PRO A 159 5.03 -4.40 2.22
C PRO A 159 5.41 -5.88 2.28
N LEU A 160 6.60 -6.20 1.77
CA LEU A 160 7.16 -7.56 1.83
C LEU A 160 7.16 -8.11 3.27
N SER A 161 7.37 -7.25 4.26
CA SER A 161 7.35 -7.63 5.68
C SER A 161 6.08 -8.38 6.07
N HIS A 162 4.92 -7.97 5.55
CA HIS A 162 3.63 -8.58 5.86
C HIS A 162 3.45 -9.90 5.11
N GLN A 163 3.95 -10.01 3.88
CA GLN A 163 3.98 -11.28 3.15
C GLN A 163 4.83 -12.34 3.87
N LEU A 164 5.99 -11.94 4.41
CA LEU A 164 6.88 -12.83 5.16
C LEU A 164 6.24 -13.29 6.47
N ALA A 165 5.63 -12.36 7.21
CA ALA A 165 4.90 -12.68 8.43
C ALA A 165 3.71 -13.62 8.14
N LEU A 166 3.01 -13.43 7.02
CA LEU A 166 1.93 -14.31 6.59
C LEU A 166 2.45 -15.71 6.20
N ALA A 167 3.57 -15.77 5.47
CA ALA A 167 4.24 -17.03 5.15
C ALA A 167 4.63 -17.80 6.43
N GLU A 168 5.20 -17.11 7.42
CA GLU A 168 5.55 -17.70 8.72
C GLU A 168 4.31 -18.18 9.48
N ALA A 169 3.22 -17.41 9.47
CA ALA A 169 1.97 -17.78 10.14
C ALA A 169 1.31 -19.02 9.52
N ILE A 170 1.46 -19.21 8.20
CA ILE A 170 0.92 -20.37 7.48
C ILE A 170 1.76 -21.63 7.70
N LYS A 171 3.09 -21.54 7.57
CA LYS A 171 3.99 -22.68 7.70
C LYS A 171 5.34 -22.26 8.31
N PRO A 172 5.46 -22.23 9.65
CA PRO A 172 6.62 -21.68 10.36
C PRO A 172 7.96 -22.37 10.01
N GLU A 173 7.93 -23.65 9.67
CA GLU A 173 9.08 -24.48 9.31
C GLU A 173 9.66 -24.15 7.93
N ASN A 174 8.87 -23.55 7.04
CA ASN A 174 9.32 -23.16 5.71
C ASN A 174 10.09 -21.83 5.80
N LYS A 175 11.42 -21.90 5.79
CA LYS A 175 12.28 -20.71 5.89
C LYS A 175 12.85 -20.21 4.56
N ASN A 176 12.47 -20.77 3.42
CA ASN A 176 12.89 -20.27 2.11
C ASN A 176 11.85 -19.32 1.49
N ILE A 177 12.32 -18.17 1.00
CA ILE A 177 11.53 -17.18 0.29
C ILE A 177 12.09 -17.00 -1.11
N TYR A 178 11.27 -17.28 -2.11
CA TYR A 178 11.58 -17.05 -3.52
C TYR A 178 11.01 -15.70 -3.96
N LEU A 179 11.86 -14.87 -4.56
CA LEU A 179 11.49 -13.57 -5.13
C LEU A 179 11.73 -13.55 -6.64
N LEU A 180 10.68 -13.26 -7.39
CA LEU A 180 10.77 -12.98 -8.82
C LEU A 180 10.69 -11.45 -9.03
N LEU A 181 11.83 -10.84 -9.37
CA LEU A 181 11.97 -9.40 -9.50
C LEU A 181 11.97 -8.96 -10.95
N GLY A 182 11.36 -7.82 -11.24
CA GLY A 182 11.52 -7.15 -12.54
C GLY A 182 12.75 -6.25 -12.57
N MET A 183 13.06 -5.76 -13.77
CA MET A 183 14.16 -4.82 -14.01
C MET A 183 14.08 -3.53 -13.17
N LEU A 184 12.87 -3.03 -12.88
CA LEU A 184 12.69 -1.85 -12.02
C LEU A 184 12.77 -2.21 -10.53
N SER A 185 12.32 -3.41 -10.15
CA SER A 185 12.31 -3.84 -8.74
C SER A 185 13.71 -4.19 -8.22
N ARG A 186 14.69 -4.41 -9.11
CA ARG A 186 16.09 -4.71 -8.74
C ARG A 186 16.72 -3.64 -7.84
N TYR A 187 16.27 -2.39 -7.92
CA TYR A 187 16.81 -1.30 -7.10
C TYR A 187 16.42 -1.42 -5.62
N HIS A 188 15.47 -2.30 -5.28
CA HIS A 188 15.06 -2.58 -3.89
C HIS A 188 15.64 -3.89 -3.35
N ILE A 189 16.53 -4.58 -4.08
CA ILE A 189 17.01 -5.92 -3.68
C ILE A 189 17.67 -5.92 -2.29
N GLU A 190 18.51 -4.92 -1.97
CA GLU A 190 19.18 -4.86 -0.67
C GLU A 190 18.20 -4.61 0.48
N GLN A 191 17.14 -3.84 0.23
CA GLN A 191 16.05 -3.66 1.18
C GLN A 191 15.26 -4.95 1.38
N TYR A 192 14.99 -5.71 0.30
CA TYR A 192 14.33 -7.01 0.40
C TYR A 192 15.18 -8.05 1.13
N LYS A 193 16.49 -8.10 0.86
CA LYS A 193 17.43 -8.96 1.61
C LYS A 193 17.42 -8.63 3.10
N THR A 194 17.49 -7.34 3.43
CA THR A 194 17.44 -6.87 4.82
C THR A 194 16.15 -7.30 5.50
N GLU A 195 15.00 -7.12 4.83
CA GLU A 195 13.70 -7.49 5.39
C GLU A 195 13.54 -9.01 5.56
N VAL A 196 14.01 -9.81 4.59
CA VAL A 196 14.01 -11.28 4.69
C VAL A 196 14.88 -11.76 5.85
N ALA A 197 16.11 -11.23 5.97
CA ALA A 197 17.01 -11.59 7.05
C ALA A 197 16.47 -11.17 8.43
N ARG A 198 15.79 -10.02 8.51
CA ARG A 198 15.18 -9.50 9.76
C ARG A 198 14.10 -10.41 10.33
N GLN A 199 13.52 -11.27 9.50
CA GLN A 199 12.50 -12.25 9.88
C GLN A 199 13.02 -13.70 9.89
N ASP A 200 14.34 -13.89 9.88
CA ASP A 200 15.01 -15.20 9.96
C ASP A 200 14.66 -16.14 8.79
N PHE A 201 14.42 -15.58 7.60
CA PHE A 201 14.21 -16.30 6.35
C PHE A 201 15.47 -16.29 5.46
N SER A 202 15.58 -17.28 4.58
CA SER A 202 16.55 -17.36 3.50
C SER A 202 15.95 -16.82 2.20
N ILE A 203 16.67 -15.94 1.51
CA ILE A 203 16.23 -15.33 0.25
C ILE A 203 16.84 -16.04 -0.96
N HIS A 204 15.98 -16.40 -1.90
CA HIS A 204 16.34 -16.85 -3.25
C HIS A 204 15.69 -15.89 -4.24
N PHE A 205 16.45 -15.29 -5.14
CA PHE A 205 15.85 -14.32 -6.07
C PHE A 205 16.38 -14.46 -7.49
N LYS A 206 15.54 -14.05 -8.44
CA LYS A 206 15.92 -13.87 -9.84
C LYS A 206 15.35 -12.56 -10.36
N ILE A 207 16.20 -11.84 -11.10
CA ILE A 207 15.77 -10.68 -11.86
C ILE A 207 15.38 -11.19 -13.25
N LEU A 208 14.11 -11.04 -13.60
CA LEU A 208 13.54 -11.39 -14.89
C LEU A 208 13.57 -10.18 -15.83
N GLN A 209 14.06 -10.41 -17.03
CA GLN A 209 13.88 -9.55 -18.19
C GLN A 209 12.51 -9.83 -18.83
N ASN A 210 12.09 -8.98 -19.78
CA ASN A 210 10.75 -9.08 -20.36
C ASN A 210 10.53 -10.38 -21.14
N GLN A 211 11.59 -10.91 -21.75
CA GLN A 211 11.62 -12.16 -22.50
C GLN A 211 11.83 -13.41 -21.63
N ASP A 212 12.20 -13.23 -20.36
CA ASP A 212 12.43 -14.37 -19.47
C ASP A 212 11.10 -15.01 -19.09
N SER A 213 11.09 -16.34 -19.02
CA SER A 213 9.91 -17.11 -18.58
C SER A 213 9.94 -17.28 -17.06
N PRO A 214 8.97 -16.73 -16.32
CA PRO A 214 8.83 -17.01 -14.89
C PRO A 214 8.71 -18.50 -14.61
N VAL A 215 8.03 -19.24 -15.50
CA VAL A 215 7.84 -20.70 -15.42
C VAL A 215 9.17 -21.45 -15.52
N ALA A 216 10.03 -21.06 -16.46
CA ALA A 216 11.33 -21.71 -16.63
C ALA A 216 12.23 -21.53 -15.40
N TYR A 217 12.22 -20.34 -14.80
CA TYR A 217 12.92 -20.11 -13.54
C TYR A 217 12.32 -20.94 -12.41
N PHE A 218 10.99 -20.96 -12.29
CA PHE A 218 10.32 -21.73 -11.26
C PHE A 218 10.66 -23.22 -11.35
N ASN A 219 10.62 -23.79 -12.54
CA ASN A 219 11.00 -25.19 -12.77
C ASN A 219 12.50 -25.45 -12.57
N SER A 220 13.35 -24.43 -12.62
CA SER A 220 14.77 -24.57 -12.27
C SER A 220 15.02 -24.62 -10.77
N LEU A 221 14.05 -24.18 -9.95
CA LEU A 221 14.13 -24.34 -8.52
C LEU A 221 14.06 -25.84 -8.24
N SER A 222 15.14 -26.40 -7.68
CA SER A 222 15.10 -27.77 -7.18
C SER A 222 13.97 -27.88 -6.13
N PRO A 223 13.31 -29.04 -5.99
CA PRO A 223 12.26 -29.22 -4.98
C PRO A 223 12.77 -28.75 -3.62
N GLN A 224 12.17 -27.68 -3.11
CA GLN A 224 12.52 -27.07 -1.83
C GLN A 224 11.26 -26.52 -1.20
N ASP A 225 11.10 -26.77 0.10
CA ASP A 225 10.03 -26.18 0.87
C ASP A 225 10.26 -24.67 1.02
N GLY A 226 9.26 -23.87 0.67
CA GLY A 226 9.31 -22.41 0.80
C GLY A 226 8.06 -21.73 0.29
N PHE A 227 8.14 -20.42 0.08
CA PHE A 227 7.07 -19.60 -0.49
C PHE A 227 7.60 -18.71 -1.60
N LEU A 228 6.85 -18.58 -2.69
CA LEU A 228 7.09 -17.56 -3.72
C LEU A 228 6.27 -16.31 -3.36
N THR A 229 6.92 -15.18 -3.08
CA THR A 229 6.17 -13.93 -2.88
C THR A 229 5.92 -13.23 -4.21
N LEU A 230 4.68 -12.83 -4.44
CA LEU A 230 4.30 -12.01 -5.59
C LEU A 230 4.43 -10.55 -5.20
N LEU A 231 5.49 -9.90 -5.71
CA LEU A 231 5.74 -8.47 -5.54
C LEU A 231 5.00 -7.67 -6.60
N ASP A 232 4.84 -6.35 -6.41
CA ASP A 232 4.16 -5.55 -7.43
C ASP A 232 5.04 -5.38 -8.68
N ASN A 233 4.75 -6.20 -9.68
CA ASN A 233 5.39 -6.18 -10.98
C ASN A 233 4.36 -6.53 -12.06
N PRO A 234 3.60 -5.54 -12.55
CA PRO A 234 2.48 -5.79 -13.48
C PRO A 234 2.91 -6.41 -14.81
N GLN A 235 4.20 -6.35 -15.18
CA GLN A 235 4.70 -7.00 -16.39
C GLN A 235 4.97 -8.49 -16.20
N GLN A 236 5.27 -8.93 -14.97
CA GLN A 236 5.62 -10.33 -14.69
C GLN A 236 4.50 -11.09 -13.97
N PHE A 237 3.61 -10.40 -13.27
CA PHE A 237 2.52 -11.00 -12.50
C PHE A 237 1.16 -10.51 -12.99
N THR A 238 0.89 -10.76 -14.27
CA THR A 238 -0.48 -10.69 -14.80
C THR A 238 -1.26 -11.93 -14.38
N ARG A 239 -2.60 -11.89 -14.41
CA ARG A 239 -3.46 -13.07 -14.19
C ARG A 239 -2.98 -14.28 -15.00
N GLN A 240 -2.81 -14.09 -16.31
CA GLN A 240 -2.31 -15.13 -17.22
C GLN A 240 -0.97 -15.73 -16.76
N LYS A 241 -0.01 -14.90 -16.33
CA LYS A 241 1.30 -15.38 -15.88
C LYS A 241 1.23 -16.09 -14.53
N ILE A 242 0.38 -15.64 -13.60
CA ILE A 242 0.19 -16.32 -12.31
C ILE A 242 -0.51 -17.68 -12.52
N GLU A 243 -1.55 -17.73 -13.34
CA GLU A 243 -2.23 -18.98 -13.70
C GLU A 243 -1.25 -19.98 -14.33
N LEU A 244 -0.29 -19.52 -15.15
CA LEU A 244 0.78 -20.36 -15.70
C LEU A 244 1.82 -20.82 -14.68
N LEU A 245 2.02 -20.09 -13.57
CA LEU A 245 2.95 -20.51 -12.49
C LEU A 245 2.34 -21.55 -11.56
N LEU A 246 1.01 -21.66 -11.54
CA LEU A 246 0.29 -22.49 -10.59
C LEU A 246 0.64 -23.99 -10.69
N PRO A 247 0.75 -24.61 -11.89
CA PRO A 247 1.18 -26.01 -12.01
C PRO A 247 2.60 -26.24 -11.46
N CYS A 248 3.53 -25.31 -11.73
CA CYS A 248 4.91 -25.39 -11.24
C CYS A 248 4.95 -25.28 -9.71
N SER A 249 4.16 -24.35 -9.15
CA SER A 249 3.95 -24.15 -7.73
C SER A 249 3.51 -25.43 -7.02
N PHE A 250 2.54 -26.15 -7.58
CA PHE A 250 2.14 -27.46 -7.05
C PHE A 250 3.23 -28.53 -7.19
N GLN A 251 3.85 -28.65 -8.36
CA GLN A 251 4.90 -29.66 -8.59
C GLN A 251 6.10 -29.50 -7.66
N SER A 252 6.45 -28.27 -7.30
CA SER A 252 7.61 -27.99 -6.45
C SER A 252 7.25 -27.83 -4.96
N ASN A 253 5.98 -27.94 -4.59
CA ASN A 253 5.47 -27.67 -3.24
C ASN A 253 5.80 -26.25 -2.71
N ILE A 254 5.81 -25.24 -3.60
CA ILE A 254 6.14 -23.85 -3.26
C ILE A 254 4.89 -22.97 -3.49
N PRO A 255 3.99 -22.83 -2.51
CA PRO A 255 2.83 -21.96 -2.62
C PRO A 255 3.21 -20.49 -2.78
N MET A 256 2.33 -19.73 -3.42
CA MET A 256 2.51 -18.28 -3.65
C MET A 256 1.84 -17.43 -2.58
N ILE A 257 2.49 -16.33 -2.14
CA ILE A 257 1.93 -15.33 -1.21
C ILE A 257 1.86 -13.96 -1.88
N GLY A 258 0.68 -13.35 -1.94
CA GLY A 258 0.45 -12.04 -2.56
C GLY A 258 0.53 -10.85 -1.61
N ASN A 259 0.82 -9.66 -2.16
CA ASN A 259 0.73 -8.36 -1.47
C ASN A 259 -0.48 -7.51 -1.89
N ARG A 260 -1.43 -8.13 -2.60
CA ARG A 260 -2.67 -7.53 -3.09
C ARG A 260 -3.75 -8.60 -3.13
N LYS A 261 -5.01 -8.23 -2.87
CA LYS A 261 -6.14 -9.16 -2.87
C LYS A 261 -6.26 -9.96 -4.17
N LEU A 262 -6.10 -9.25 -5.30
CA LEU A 262 -6.13 -9.84 -6.64
C LEU A 262 -5.15 -11.01 -6.80
N HIS A 263 -3.98 -10.98 -6.15
CA HIS A 263 -3.03 -12.08 -6.23
C HIS A 263 -3.59 -13.37 -5.62
N GLY A 264 -4.29 -13.28 -4.49
CA GLY A 264 -5.01 -14.41 -3.90
C GLY A 264 -6.13 -14.91 -4.82
N GLU A 265 -6.94 -13.99 -5.34
CA GLU A 265 -8.07 -14.30 -6.23
C GLU A 265 -7.65 -15.04 -7.52
N ILE A 266 -6.46 -14.76 -8.05
CA ILE A 266 -5.97 -15.35 -9.31
C ILE A 266 -4.98 -16.51 -9.13
N GLY A 267 -4.76 -17.00 -7.90
CA GLY A 267 -4.07 -18.27 -7.69
C GLY A 267 -2.98 -18.30 -6.62
N ALA A 268 -2.70 -17.20 -5.91
CA ALA A 268 -1.87 -17.27 -4.71
C ALA A 268 -2.62 -18.00 -3.58
N LEU A 269 -1.87 -18.72 -2.72
CA LEU A 269 -2.42 -19.40 -1.56
C LEU A 269 -3.13 -18.41 -0.63
N ALA A 270 -2.45 -17.30 -0.35
CA ALA A 270 -2.98 -16.23 0.48
C ALA A 270 -2.36 -14.89 0.05
N SER A 271 -2.97 -13.79 0.47
CA SER A 271 -2.42 -12.46 0.25
C SER A 271 -2.73 -11.51 1.40
N VAL A 272 -1.78 -10.65 1.74
CA VAL A 272 -2.03 -9.45 2.54
C VAL A 272 -2.44 -8.32 1.61
N TYR A 273 -3.43 -7.50 1.99
CA TYR A 273 -3.92 -6.41 1.15
C TYR A 273 -4.49 -5.26 1.98
N SER A 274 -4.55 -4.07 1.43
CA SER A 274 -5.28 -2.95 2.02
C SER A 274 -6.66 -2.84 1.40
N SER A 275 -7.67 -2.55 2.21
CA SER A 275 -9.02 -2.27 1.71
C SER A 275 -9.15 -0.84 1.17
N GLU A 276 -10.14 -0.60 0.31
CA GLU A 276 -10.41 0.75 -0.21
C GLU A 276 -10.87 1.71 0.90
N SER A 277 -11.63 1.22 1.88
CA SER A 277 -12.07 2.03 3.02
C SER A 277 -10.90 2.51 3.88
N GLU A 278 -9.89 1.66 4.10
CA GLU A 278 -8.65 2.03 4.79
C GLU A 278 -7.83 3.03 3.99
N LEU A 279 -7.71 2.82 2.67
CA LEU A 279 -7.03 3.75 1.77
C LEU A 279 -7.66 5.15 1.82
N ILE A 280 -8.99 5.24 1.78
CA ILE A 280 -9.73 6.50 1.89
C ILE A 280 -9.47 7.17 3.25
N SER A 281 -9.64 6.41 4.33
CA SER A 281 -9.45 6.91 5.70
C SER A 281 -8.05 7.49 5.92
N GLU A 282 -7.00 6.77 5.50
CA GLU A 282 -5.62 7.24 5.64
C GLU A 282 -5.33 8.40 4.68
N SER A 283 -5.87 8.40 3.46
CA SER A 283 -5.71 9.52 2.52
C SER A 283 -6.24 10.82 3.10
N ILE A 284 -7.45 10.81 3.67
CA ILE A 284 -8.06 11.97 4.32
C ILE A 284 -7.18 12.48 5.47
N LYS A 285 -6.69 11.57 6.32
CA LYS A 285 -5.80 11.91 7.43
C LYS A 285 -4.53 12.61 6.95
N VAL A 286 -3.87 12.07 5.91
CA VAL A 286 -2.64 12.67 5.35
C VAL A 286 -2.93 14.02 4.70
N ILE A 287 -4.02 14.15 3.96
CA ILE A 287 -4.43 15.42 3.33
C ILE A 287 -4.69 16.49 4.38
N ASN A 288 -5.46 16.17 5.43
CA ASN A 288 -5.72 17.09 6.53
C ASN A 288 -4.43 17.50 7.26
N GLN A 289 -3.51 16.56 7.49
CA GLN A 289 -2.20 16.85 8.09
C GLN A 289 -1.34 17.76 7.20
N TYR A 290 -1.38 17.57 5.88
CA TYR A 290 -0.69 18.42 4.93
C TYR A 290 -1.21 19.86 5.02
N PHE A 291 -2.52 20.10 4.95
CA PHE A 291 -3.05 21.46 5.04
C PHE A 291 -2.88 22.08 6.43
N ALA A 292 -2.90 21.27 7.49
CA ALA A 292 -2.65 21.75 8.84
C ALA A 292 -1.19 22.18 9.05
N SER A 293 -0.20 21.44 8.52
CA SER A 293 1.21 21.61 8.86
C SER A 293 2.08 22.20 7.74
N GLY A 294 1.63 22.14 6.48
CA GLY A 294 2.42 22.42 5.28
C GLY A 294 3.50 21.37 4.99
N LYS A 295 3.59 20.29 5.78
CA LYS A 295 4.59 19.24 5.60
C LYS A 295 4.06 18.12 4.75
N TYR A 296 4.84 17.75 3.74
CA TYR A 296 4.55 16.61 2.90
C TYR A 296 5.12 15.33 3.51
N LYS A 297 4.26 14.34 3.79
CA LYS A 297 4.71 13.03 4.27
C LYS A 297 5.49 12.34 3.15
N GLU A 298 6.50 11.56 3.50
CA GLU A 298 7.09 10.62 2.53
C GLU A 298 6.07 9.57 2.10
N PRO A 299 6.15 9.04 0.85
CA PRO A 299 5.29 7.95 0.45
C PRO A 299 5.47 6.73 1.34
N ASP A 300 4.38 6.07 1.67
CA ASP A 300 4.39 5.00 2.65
C ASP A 300 3.33 3.93 2.36
N TYR A 301 3.48 2.78 3.02
CA TYR A 301 2.49 1.70 3.01
C TYR A 301 1.31 2.06 3.91
N LEU A 302 0.14 1.45 3.63
CA LEU A 302 -0.97 1.45 4.58
C LEU A 302 -0.63 0.56 5.77
N GLU A 303 -0.71 1.11 6.98
CA GLU A 303 -0.48 0.36 8.22
C GLU A 303 -1.53 -0.72 8.43
N LYS A 304 -2.79 -0.41 8.12
CA LYS A 304 -3.88 -1.39 8.19
C LYS A 304 -3.89 -2.27 6.96
N PHE A 305 -4.17 -3.55 7.18
CA PHE A 305 -4.23 -4.57 6.17
C PHE A 305 -5.23 -5.64 6.58
N SER A 306 -5.62 -6.45 5.61
CA SER A 306 -6.36 -7.69 5.82
C SER A 306 -5.68 -8.86 5.14
N VAL A 307 -6.05 -10.07 5.54
CA VAL A 307 -5.62 -11.31 4.89
C VAL A 307 -6.75 -11.87 4.02
N PHE A 308 -6.40 -12.35 2.84
CA PHE A 308 -7.26 -13.15 1.98
C PHE A 308 -6.66 -14.55 1.82
N ILE A 309 -7.47 -15.59 1.93
CA ILE A 309 -7.07 -16.99 1.70
C ILE A 309 -7.81 -17.53 0.47
N ASN A 310 -7.05 -18.06 -0.48
CA ASN A 310 -7.64 -18.86 -1.55
C ASN A 310 -7.87 -20.29 -1.05
N GLN A 311 -9.09 -20.56 -0.59
CA GLN A 311 -9.46 -21.85 0.00
C GLN A 311 -9.25 -23.03 -0.95
N GLN A 312 -9.46 -22.84 -2.26
CA GLN A 312 -9.21 -23.90 -3.25
C GLN A 312 -7.73 -24.24 -3.33
N ILE A 313 -6.86 -23.22 -3.36
CA ILE A 313 -5.41 -23.43 -3.38
C ILE A 313 -4.93 -24.04 -2.05
N ALA A 314 -5.46 -23.59 -0.92
CA ALA A 314 -5.15 -24.15 0.39
C ALA A 314 -5.46 -25.65 0.47
N GLN A 315 -6.65 -26.07 0.00
CA GLN A 315 -7.04 -27.47 -0.07
C GLN A 315 -6.11 -28.30 -0.95
N ASN A 316 -5.74 -27.79 -2.13
CA ASN A 316 -4.84 -28.50 -3.05
C ASN A 316 -3.42 -28.68 -2.48
N PHE A 317 -2.95 -27.73 -1.65
CA PHE A 317 -1.70 -27.84 -0.91
C PHE A 317 -1.84 -28.59 0.44
N ASN A 318 -3.02 -29.13 0.76
CA ASN A 318 -3.35 -29.78 2.03
C ASN A 318 -3.20 -28.89 3.28
N TYR A 319 -3.26 -27.57 3.13
CA TYR A 319 -3.41 -26.66 4.27
C TYR A 319 -4.86 -26.73 4.78
N LYS A 320 -5.03 -27.25 5.99
CA LYS A 320 -6.35 -27.38 6.63
C LYS A 320 -6.56 -26.26 7.66
N ASN A 321 -7.79 -25.75 7.72
CA ASN A 321 -8.25 -24.82 8.76
C ASN A 321 -7.49 -23.48 8.80
N LEU A 322 -7.08 -22.94 7.65
CA LEU A 322 -6.59 -21.56 7.60
C LEU A 322 -7.78 -20.60 7.77
N ASP A 323 -7.68 -19.69 8.74
CA ASP A 323 -8.66 -18.65 9.03
C ASP A 323 -8.05 -17.26 8.79
N GLU A 324 -8.75 -16.41 8.05
CA GLU A 324 -8.25 -15.09 7.64
C GLU A 324 -7.99 -14.19 8.85
N ASN A 325 -8.92 -14.15 9.81
CA ASN A 325 -8.81 -13.30 11.00
C ASN A 325 -7.67 -13.76 11.90
N GLN A 326 -7.53 -15.07 12.10
CA GLN A 326 -6.44 -15.64 12.89
C GLN A 326 -5.08 -15.32 12.26
N LEU A 327 -4.94 -15.48 10.94
CA LEU A 327 -3.70 -15.13 10.25
C LEU A 327 -3.41 -13.63 10.31
N GLU A 328 -4.42 -12.77 10.17
CA GLU A 328 -4.29 -11.32 10.30
C GLU A 328 -3.73 -10.93 11.69
N LEU A 329 -4.26 -11.50 12.77
CA LEU A 329 -3.76 -11.29 14.13
C LEU A 329 -2.31 -11.76 14.31
N LEU A 330 -1.94 -12.90 13.72
CA LEU A 330 -0.58 -13.42 13.79
C LEU A 330 0.41 -12.52 13.02
N VAL A 331 0.01 -12.03 11.84
CA VAL A 331 0.79 -11.09 11.04
C VAL A 331 0.98 -9.79 11.81
N ASP A 332 -0.09 -9.20 12.35
CA ASP A 332 -0.02 -7.95 13.11
C ASP A 332 0.88 -8.11 14.35
N ALA A 333 0.74 -9.21 15.10
CA ALA A 333 1.59 -9.49 16.25
C ALA A 333 3.08 -9.59 15.87
N LYS A 334 3.40 -10.27 14.74
CA LYS A 334 4.76 -10.38 14.23
C LYS A 334 5.31 -9.02 13.80
N ILE A 335 4.54 -8.21 13.06
CA ILE A 335 4.95 -6.87 12.63
C ILE A 335 5.19 -5.95 13.84
N ASN A 336 4.31 -5.99 14.83
CA ASN A 336 4.47 -5.22 16.07
C ASN A 336 5.70 -5.66 16.88
N GLN A 337 6.01 -6.95 16.94
CA GLN A 337 7.24 -7.45 17.56
C GLN A 337 8.48 -6.94 16.81
N LEU A 338 8.42 -6.96 15.49
CA LEU A 338 9.48 -6.56 14.58
C LEU A 338 9.77 -5.05 14.66
N ASN A 339 8.75 -4.22 14.82
CA ASN A 339 8.90 -2.76 14.99
C ASN A 339 9.47 -2.37 16.37
N LYS A 340 9.37 -3.23 17.38
CA LYS A 340 9.95 -3.01 18.71
C LYS A 340 11.43 -3.41 18.81
N LYS A 341 11.93 -4.26 17.90
CA LYS A 341 13.33 -4.70 17.90
C LYS A 341 14.19 -3.69 17.11
N PRO A 342 15.30 -3.16 17.67
CA PRO A 342 16.23 -2.36 16.87
C PRO A 342 16.80 -3.21 15.74
N VAL A 343 16.80 -2.67 14.53
CA VAL A 343 17.40 -3.32 13.35
C VAL A 343 18.89 -3.54 13.64
N LYS A 344 19.29 -4.79 13.88
CA LYS A 344 20.71 -5.14 13.97
C LYS A 344 21.29 -5.05 12.55
N GLU A 345 22.26 -4.16 12.34
CA GLU A 345 23.00 -4.09 11.08
C GLU A 345 23.53 -5.48 10.71
N VAL A 346 23.13 -5.96 9.54
CA VAL A 346 23.63 -7.21 8.98
C VAL A 346 25.10 -6.98 8.65
N ARG A 347 26.00 -7.58 9.43
CA ARG A 347 27.43 -7.64 9.08
C ARG A 347 27.54 -8.38 7.75
N GLN A 348 27.98 -7.66 6.72
CA GLN A 348 28.41 -8.26 5.45
C GLN A 348 29.51 -9.28 5.77
N ILE A 349 29.23 -10.55 5.49
CA ILE A 349 30.26 -11.58 5.42
C ILE A 349 30.84 -11.44 4.01
N ASN A 350 32.08 -10.96 3.93
CA ASN A 350 32.88 -10.84 2.72
C ASN A 350 33.15 -12.20 2.08
#